data_AF-A0A3M1FR66-F1
#
_entry.id   AF-A0A3M1FR66-F1
#
_cell.length_a   1.000
_cell.length_b   1.000
_cell.length_c   1.000
_cell.angle_alpha   90.00
_cell.angle_beta   90.00
_cell.angle_gamma   90.00
#
_symmetry.space_group_name_H-M   'P 1'
#
loop_
_entity.id
_entity.type
_entity.pdbx_description
1 polymer ?
#
loop_
_entity_poly.entity_id
_entity_poly.type
_entity_poly.pdbx_seq_one_letter_code
_entity_poly.pdbx_strand_id
1 'polypeptide(L)'
;MMTRLGFSSIGAWAAKRLGLWGLFLLLVAGGWFGLLDGPQTPPEPQRAEALVPGVVARMDSPVFRYTPGWQVSPAGADPAEPADPWNEPSGQVTFAYQGRSLALNLAVGAYWGYIYVTVDGAPANRLVVIPGNVNSTGSLAGYKPLLAPERQTPQGPAPQWVMVHRAPDEGPHQVEVEVWRSWGQIPVRGVAVDGLPPQPLPLWPGVALALLGAILLIVAGWQWLVHIAHGLLRVMARLIPDFAPALLARLPDGLGFLLVGLGLALVAAGVYASSWLLTDLGLALLAVAGLLRLELWTGALLFGLPFYLHPLPLLPGRALNLVEIGVWGGLALWVVQAAGGRWQVADGRRQAADGRWPISQSPNTQYPIPNLPYPLHLVTLILLLALVSVFAAQERDVALREWRTLFLAAAGFALLL
;
A
#
# COMPACT_ATOMS: atom_id res chain seq x y z
N MET A 1 -28.33 -25.42 46.71
CA MET A 1 -28.26 -23.94 46.76
C MET A 1 -26.79 -23.56 46.88
N MET A 2 -26.04 -23.68 45.77
CA MET A 2 -24.59 -23.44 45.70
C MET A 2 -24.35 -22.40 44.61
N THR A 3 -24.01 -21.20 45.07
CA THR A 3 -23.17 -20.16 44.43
C THR A 3 -22.94 -20.25 42.91
N ARG A 4 -23.83 -19.61 42.14
CA ARG A 4 -23.48 -18.98 40.85
C ARG A 4 -22.62 -17.73 41.12
N LEU A 5 -21.34 -17.92 41.44
CA LEU A 5 -20.40 -16.81 41.57
C LEU A 5 -19.91 -16.40 40.16
N GLY A 6 -20.52 -15.34 39.64
CA GLY A 6 -19.78 -14.11 39.31
C GLY A 6 -18.82 -14.05 38.11
N PHE A 7 -18.67 -15.06 37.25
CA PHE A 7 -17.75 -14.95 36.10
C PHE A 7 -18.28 -14.09 34.92
N SER A 8 -19.54 -13.66 34.93
CA SER A 8 -20.09 -12.78 33.89
C SER A 8 -19.74 -11.29 34.10
N SER A 9 -19.47 -10.85 35.33
CA SER A 9 -19.23 -9.43 35.62
C SER A 9 -17.80 -8.98 35.27
N ILE A 10 -16.82 -9.88 35.36
CA ILE A 10 -15.41 -9.61 35.05
C ILE A 10 -15.24 -9.31 33.55
N GLY A 11 -15.95 -10.03 32.68
CA GLY A 11 -15.91 -9.82 31.23
C GLY A 11 -16.52 -8.48 30.80
N ALA A 12 -17.68 -8.12 31.36
CA ALA A 12 -18.37 -6.87 31.01
C ALA A 12 -17.57 -5.63 31.44
N TRP A 13 -16.91 -5.69 32.60
CA TRP A 13 -16.08 -4.60 33.09
C TRP A 13 -14.79 -4.43 32.29
N ALA A 14 -14.11 -5.54 31.95
CA ALA A 14 -12.93 -5.50 31.10
C ALA A 14 -13.25 -4.97 29.70
N ALA A 15 -14.35 -5.42 29.08
CA ALA A 15 -14.81 -4.92 27.78
C ALA A 15 -15.09 -3.40 27.82
N LYS A 16 -15.77 -2.89 28.86
CA LYS A 16 -15.98 -1.45 29.03
C LYS A 16 -14.67 -0.67 29.13
N ARG A 17 -13.69 -1.16 29.89
CA ARG A 17 -12.37 -0.51 30.01
C ARG A 17 -11.62 -0.50 28.68
N LEU A 18 -11.59 -1.63 27.96
CA LEU A 18 -10.98 -1.70 26.63
C LEU A 18 -11.67 -0.74 25.65
N GLY A 19 -13.00 -0.63 25.72
CA GLY A 19 -13.78 0.31 24.92
C GLY A 19 -13.40 1.77 25.19
N LEU A 20 -13.28 2.16 26.46
CA LEU A 20 -12.85 3.51 26.86
C LEU A 20 -11.43 3.82 26.39
N TRP A 21 -10.49 2.88 26.53
CA TRP A 21 -9.14 3.03 25.99
C TRP A 21 -9.13 3.14 24.48
N GLY A 22 -9.95 2.34 23.78
CA GLY A 22 -10.11 2.42 22.34
C GLY A 22 -10.57 3.80 21.88
N LEU A 23 -11.61 4.35 22.51
CA LEU A 23 -12.10 5.71 22.25
C LEU A 23 -11.04 6.77 22.56
N PHE A 24 -10.32 6.64 23.69
CA PHE A 24 -9.25 7.57 24.05
C PHE A 24 -8.15 7.59 22.98
N LEU A 25 -7.68 6.43 22.51
CA LEU A 25 -6.66 6.35 21.47
C LEU A 25 -7.14 6.95 20.14
N LEU A 26 -8.41 6.75 19.76
CA LEU A 26 -9.00 7.39 18.58
C LEU A 26 -9.06 8.91 18.74
N LEU A 27 -9.37 9.44 19.92
CA LEU A 27 -9.35 10.87 20.19
C LEU A 27 -7.94 11.45 20.09
N VAL A 28 -6.93 10.77 20.65
CA VAL A 28 -5.52 11.19 20.52
C VAL A 28 -5.07 11.12 19.05
N ALA A 29 -5.46 10.10 18.30
CA ALA A 29 -5.21 10.01 16.86
C ALA A 29 -5.88 11.17 16.10
N GLY A 30 -7.13 11.50 16.42
CA GLY A 30 -7.83 12.66 15.87
C GLY A 30 -7.12 13.97 16.18
N GLY A 31 -6.61 14.14 17.41
CA GLY A 31 -5.77 15.26 17.80
C GLY A 31 -4.47 15.32 16.99
N TRP A 32 -3.79 14.19 16.79
CA TRP A 32 -2.60 14.10 15.93
C TRP A 32 -2.90 14.51 14.50
N PHE A 33 -4.00 14.02 13.92
CA PHE A 33 -4.41 14.41 12.57
C PHE A 33 -4.83 15.87 12.47
N GLY A 34 -5.38 16.46 13.55
CA GLY A 34 -5.70 17.88 13.63
C GLY A 34 -4.45 18.79 13.73
N LEU A 35 -3.31 18.25 14.17
CA LEU A 35 -2.01 18.93 14.16
C LEU A 35 -1.28 18.82 12.82
N LEU A 36 -1.78 18.00 11.89
CA LEU A 36 -1.23 17.95 10.55
C LEU A 36 -1.67 19.21 9.81
N ASP A 37 -0.75 20.16 9.72
CA ASP A 37 -0.88 21.19 8.72
C ASP A 37 -1.01 20.52 7.34
N GLY A 38 -1.96 21.02 6.54
CA GLY A 38 -2.12 20.58 5.17
C GLY A 38 -0.80 20.74 4.40
N PRO A 39 -0.60 19.98 3.30
CA PRO A 39 0.62 20.08 2.52
C PRO A 39 0.85 21.53 2.12
N GLN A 40 1.87 22.17 2.70
CA GLN A 40 2.27 23.50 2.32
C GLN A 40 2.90 23.40 0.94
N THR A 41 2.29 24.07 -0.05
CA THR A 41 2.87 24.14 -1.38
C THR A 41 4.20 24.89 -1.26
N PRO A 42 5.31 24.28 -1.71
CA PRO A 42 6.59 24.99 -1.76
C PRO A 42 6.42 26.29 -2.55
N PRO A 43 7.08 27.39 -2.14
CA PRO A 43 7.00 28.64 -2.87
C PRO A 43 7.50 28.43 -4.31
N GLU A 44 6.87 29.13 -5.25
CA GLU A 44 7.29 29.07 -6.65
C GLU A 44 8.72 29.62 -6.78
N PRO A 45 9.63 28.94 -7.50
CA PRO A 45 10.95 29.48 -7.77
C PRO A 45 10.87 30.85 -8.43
N GLN A 46 11.75 31.77 -8.04
CA GLN A 46 11.89 33.11 -8.62
C GLN A 46 13.33 33.37 -9.08
N ARG A 47 13.55 34.37 -9.93
CA ARG A 47 14.91 34.75 -10.32
C ARG A 47 15.61 35.40 -9.13
N ALA A 48 16.83 34.96 -8.79
CA ALA A 48 17.55 35.41 -7.61
C ALA A 48 18.99 35.86 -7.94
N GLU A 49 19.47 36.92 -7.29
CA GLU A 49 20.85 37.40 -7.43
C GLU A 49 21.81 36.75 -6.41
N ALA A 50 21.27 36.16 -5.35
CA ALA A 50 22.02 35.43 -4.34
C ALA A 50 21.16 34.28 -3.77
N LEU A 51 21.83 33.21 -3.34
CA LEU A 51 21.21 32.05 -2.70
C LEU A 51 21.40 32.15 -1.18
N VAL A 52 20.50 32.87 -0.51
CA VAL A 52 20.52 33.12 0.95
C VAL A 52 19.31 32.43 1.63
N PRO A 53 19.24 32.37 2.97
CA PRO A 53 18.14 31.68 3.65
C PRO A 53 16.76 32.22 3.25
N GLY A 54 15.82 31.32 2.98
CA GLY A 54 14.47 31.61 2.51
C GLY A 54 14.32 31.74 0.99
N VAL A 55 15.43 31.76 0.23
CA VAL A 55 15.37 31.91 -1.24
C VAL A 55 15.00 30.60 -1.91
N VAL A 56 14.07 30.68 -2.87
CA VAL A 56 13.78 29.62 -3.84
C VAL A 56 14.03 30.16 -5.25
N ALA A 57 15.12 29.73 -5.85
CA ALA A 57 15.66 30.26 -7.09
C ALA A 57 15.30 29.40 -8.32
N ARG A 58 14.94 30.07 -9.42
CA ARG A 58 14.84 29.48 -10.78
C ARG A 58 16.23 29.27 -11.37
N MET A 59 16.37 28.27 -12.23
CA MET A 59 17.66 27.95 -12.85
C MET A 59 18.18 29.03 -13.80
N ASP A 60 17.35 29.95 -14.30
CA ASP A 60 17.79 31.12 -15.10
C ASP A 60 18.35 32.28 -14.25
N SER A 61 18.59 32.04 -12.96
CA SER A 61 19.24 33.00 -12.05
C SER A 61 20.74 33.14 -12.35
N PRO A 62 21.30 34.36 -12.27
CA PRO A 62 22.72 34.63 -12.57
C PRO A 62 23.73 33.96 -11.61
N VAL A 63 23.25 33.42 -10.48
CA VAL A 63 24.07 32.69 -9.50
C VAL A 63 24.58 31.33 -10.00
N PHE A 64 23.93 30.77 -11.03
CA PHE A 64 24.27 29.45 -11.56
C PHE A 64 25.28 29.55 -12.69
N ARG A 65 26.34 28.74 -12.61
CA ARG A 65 27.36 28.62 -13.64
C ARG A 65 27.26 27.25 -14.30
N TYR A 66 26.96 27.25 -15.58
CA TYR A 66 26.76 26.06 -16.38
C TYR A 66 27.98 25.76 -17.24
N THR A 67 28.25 24.48 -17.48
CA THR A 67 29.11 24.07 -18.59
C THR A 67 28.48 24.47 -19.93
N PRO A 68 29.24 24.48 -21.05
CA PRO A 68 28.65 24.69 -22.37
C PRO A 68 27.55 23.66 -22.69
N GLY A 69 26.54 24.06 -23.49
CA GLY A 69 25.50 23.16 -24.01
C GLY A 69 24.17 23.15 -23.24
N TRP A 70 24.06 23.82 -22.10
CA TRP A 70 22.80 23.91 -21.37
C TRP A 70 21.78 24.83 -22.05
N GLN A 71 20.53 24.38 -22.10
CA GLN A 71 19.36 25.20 -22.39
C GLN A 71 18.70 25.60 -21.07
N VAL A 72 18.74 26.89 -20.73
CA VAL A 72 18.24 27.40 -19.45
C VAL A 72 17.05 28.32 -19.70
N SER A 73 15.98 28.11 -18.94
CA SER A 73 14.73 28.86 -19.04
C SER A 73 14.07 29.00 -17.66
N PRO A 74 12.99 29.80 -17.53
CA PRO A 74 12.20 29.84 -16.29
C PRO A 74 11.64 28.48 -15.85
N ALA A 75 11.47 27.53 -16.78
CA ALA A 75 10.99 26.18 -16.48
C ALA A 75 12.07 25.27 -15.84
N GLY A 76 13.34 25.63 -16.00
CA GLY A 76 14.49 24.87 -15.51
C GLY A 76 15.66 24.88 -16.47
N ALA A 77 16.64 24.02 -16.18
CA ALA A 77 17.85 23.85 -16.95
C ALA A 77 17.92 22.42 -17.52
N ASP A 78 18.23 22.33 -18.80
CA ASP A 78 18.34 21.09 -19.57
C ASP A 78 19.72 20.96 -20.21
N PRO A 79 20.54 19.97 -19.84
CA PRO A 79 21.82 19.75 -20.50
C PRO A 79 21.63 19.14 -21.89
N ALA A 80 22.55 19.42 -22.80
CA ALA A 80 22.62 18.69 -24.07
C ALA A 80 23.11 17.25 -23.88
N GLU A 81 22.84 16.39 -24.85
CA GLU A 81 23.47 15.07 -24.92
C GLU A 81 24.98 15.25 -25.21
N PRO A 82 25.88 14.64 -24.40
CA PRO A 82 27.32 14.72 -24.62
C PRO A 82 27.75 13.77 -25.75
N ALA A 83 28.99 13.91 -26.22
CA ALA A 83 29.51 13.04 -27.29
C ALA A 83 29.70 11.59 -26.82
N ASP A 84 30.06 11.38 -25.54
CA ASP A 84 30.14 10.07 -24.91
C ASP A 84 29.26 9.99 -23.65
N PRO A 85 27.95 9.69 -23.79
CA PRO A 85 27.01 9.62 -22.66
C PRO A 85 27.28 8.53 -21.61
N TRP A 86 28.25 7.65 -21.86
CA TRP A 86 28.62 6.58 -20.95
C TRP A 86 29.75 6.99 -20.00
N ASN A 87 30.62 7.89 -20.44
CA ASN A 87 31.80 8.30 -19.69
C ASN A 87 31.81 9.79 -19.33
N GLU A 88 30.93 10.60 -19.92
CA GLU A 88 30.83 12.03 -19.68
C GLU A 88 29.47 12.43 -19.10
N PRO A 89 29.44 13.36 -18.13
CA PRO A 89 28.18 13.95 -17.69
C PRO A 89 27.55 14.74 -18.84
N SER A 90 26.22 14.74 -18.90
CA SER A 90 25.46 15.56 -19.85
C SER A 90 25.68 17.05 -19.61
N GLY A 91 25.91 17.44 -18.35
CA GLY A 91 26.31 18.78 -18.01
C GLY A 91 26.58 18.93 -16.52
N GLN A 92 27.30 19.99 -16.17
CA GLN A 92 27.55 20.36 -14.79
C GLN A 92 27.02 21.78 -14.52
N VAL A 93 26.50 21.98 -13.31
CA VAL A 93 26.15 23.29 -12.79
C VAL A 93 26.81 23.50 -11.43
N THR A 94 27.44 24.66 -11.25
CA THR A 94 28.10 25.07 -10.01
C THR A 94 27.50 26.36 -9.49
N PHE A 95 27.41 26.48 -8.17
CA PHE A 95 26.92 27.68 -7.50
C PHE A 95 27.33 27.69 -6.03
N ALA A 96 27.24 28.85 -5.40
CA ALA A 96 27.44 29.02 -3.97
C ALA A 96 26.11 29.36 -3.30
N TYR A 97 25.89 28.89 -2.08
CA TYR A 97 24.78 29.34 -1.25
C TYR A 97 25.22 29.66 0.18
N GLN A 98 24.42 30.47 0.87
CA GLN A 98 24.57 30.79 2.28
C GLN A 98 23.32 30.33 3.03
N GLY A 99 23.46 29.36 3.94
CA GLY A 99 22.34 28.84 4.71
C GLY A 99 22.64 27.47 5.32
N ARG A 100 21.63 26.84 5.91
CA ARG A 100 21.78 25.53 6.58
C ARG A 100 21.34 24.37 5.73
N SER A 101 20.38 24.56 4.83
CA SER A 101 19.81 23.48 4.03
C SER A 101 19.69 23.86 2.58
N LEU A 102 20.01 22.89 1.72
CA LEU A 102 19.92 23.00 0.27
C LEU A 102 18.99 21.91 -0.25
N ALA A 103 18.03 22.31 -1.06
CA ALA A 103 17.19 21.40 -1.80
C ALA A 103 17.18 21.73 -3.30
N LEU A 104 17.02 20.70 -4.12
CA LEU A 104 16.88 20.81 -5.57
C LEU A 104 15.46 20.44 -5.97
N ASN A 105 14.86 21.20 -6.88
CA ASN A 105 13.62 20.82 -7.54
C ASN A 105 13.95 19.98 -8.75
N LEU A 106 13.82 18.66 -8.62
CA LEU A 106 14.21 17.70 -9.64
C LEU A 106 13.00 17.27 -10.46
N ALA A 107 13.16 17.18 -11.78
CA ALA A 107 12.21 16.45 -12.61
C ALA A 107 12.49 14.96 -12.43
N VAL A 108 11.46 14.18 -12.06
CA VAL A 108 11.57 12.72 -11.96
C VAL A 108 10.44 12.09 -12.78
N GLY A 109 10.72 11.01 -13.52
CA GLY A 109 9.76 10.47 -14.48
C GLY A 109 10.17 9.14 -15.11
N ALA A 110 9.53 8.77 -16.21
CA ALA A 110 9.73 7.50 -16.91
C ALA A 110 10.95 7.49 -17.84
N TYR A 111 12.06 8.06 -17.39
CA TYR A 111 13.31 8.11 -18.14
C TYR A 111 14.50 7.77 -17.24
N TRP A 112 15.58 7.31 -17.86
CA TRP A 112 16.76 6.91 -17.13
C TRP A 112 17.76 8.06 -17.04
N GLY A 113 17.77 8.75 -15.90
CA GLY A 113 18.75 9.79 -15.56
C GLY A 113 19.14 9.71 -14.10
N TYR A 114 20.25 10.35 -13.75
CA TYR A 114 20.69 10.49 -12.36
C TYR A 114 21.56 11.73 -12.20
N ILE A 115 21.74 12.15 -10.94
CA ILE A 115 22.63 13.25 -10.59
C ILE A 115 23.66 12.83 -9.54
N TYR A 116 24.82 13.47 -9.60
CA TYR A 116 25.77 13.55 -8.50
C TYR A 116 25.74 14.95 -7.91
N VAL A 117 25.80 15.04 -6.59
CA VAL A 117 25.88 16.31 -5.86
C VAL A 117 27.02 16.25 -4.87
N THR A 118 27.91 17.22 -4.96
CA THR A 118 28.94 17.49 -3.95
C THR A 118 28.72 18.87 -3.34
N VAL A 119 29.02 18.98 -2.05
CA VAL A 119 29.01 20.24 -1.31
C VAL A 119 30.34 20.35 -0.58
N ASP A 120 31.04 21.46 -0.80
CA ASP A 120 32.38 21.72 -0.26
C ASP A 120 33.39 20.60 -0.55
N GLY A 121 33.28 19.99 -1.74
CA GLY A 121 34.13 18.87 -2.18
C GLY A 121 33.79 17.52 -1.53
N ALA A 122 32.78 17.45 -0.66
CA ALA A 122 32.31 16.22 -0.04
C ALA A 122 30.98 15.75 -0.65
N PRO A 123 30.62 14.46 -0.55
CA PRO A 123 29.30 13.99 -0.93
C PRO A 123 28.19 14.74 -0.19
N ALA A 124 27.15 15.19 -0.91
CA ALA A 124 26.01 15.86 -0.29
C ALA A 124 25.33 14.95 0.75
N ASN A 125 25.34 15.39 2.02
CA ASN A 125 25.08 14.54 3.19
C ASN A 125 23.62 14.10 3.40
N ARG A 126 22.70 14.44 2.48
CA ARG A 126 21.31 13.94 2.47
C ARG A 126 21.02 12.99 1.32
N LEU A 127 22.01 12.71 0.49
CA LEU A 127 21.92 11.71 -0.58
C LEU A 127 22.69 10.45 -0.22
N VAL A 128 22.35 9.35 -0.89
CA VAL A 128 23.05 8.07 -0.71
C VAL A 128 24.42 8.14 -1.37
N VAL A 129 25.44 7.59 -0.73
CA VAL A 129 26.75 7.36 -1.34
C VAL A 129 26.86 5.87 -1.66
N ILE A 130 26.90 5.53 -2.95
CA ILE A 130 26.99 4.14 -3.39
C ILE A 130 28.49 3.79 -3.50
N PRO A 131 28.98 2.76 -2.79
CA PRO A 131 30.38 2.34 -2.91
C PRO A 131 30.78 2.04 -4.36
N GLY A 132 31.89 2.61 -4.82
CA GLY A 132 32.38 2.46 -6.19
C GLY A 132 31.67 3.35 -7.23
N ASN A 133 30.61 4.06 -6.86
CA ASN A 133 29.92 5.01 -7.72
C ASN A 133 30.51 6.41 -7.50
N VAL A 134 31.37 6.83 -8.42
CA VAL A 134 32.09 8.11 -8.37
C VAL A 134 31.55 9.08 -9.42
N ASN A 135 31.73 10.36 -9.18
CA ASN A 135 31.39 11.42 -10.13
C ASN A 135 32.41 11.44 -11.30
N SER A 136 32.25 12.37 -12.25
CA SER A 136 33.12 12.49 -13.41
C SER A 136 34.61 12.73 -13.08
N THR A 137 34.91 13.23 -11.87
CA THR A 137 36.29 13.47 -11.41
C THR A 137 36.89 12.30 -10.61
N GLY A 138 36.16 11.19 -10.48
CA GLY A 138 36.59 10.03 -9.69
C GLY A 138 36.40 10.20 -8.17
N SER A 139 35.69 11.24 -7.74
CA SER A 139 35.40 11.54 -6.33
C SER A 139 34.07 10.92 -5.90
N LEU A 140 33.94 10.62 -4.60
CA LEU A 140 32.65 10.23 -4.03
C LEU A 140 31.68 11.42 -4.10
N ALA A 141 30.42 11.14 -4.43
CA ALA A 141 29.37 12.14 -4.47
C ALA A 141 28.03 11.58 -3.97
N GLY A 142 27.15 12.49 -3.56
CA GLY A 142 25.77 12.13 -3.24
C GLY A 142 25.03 11.76 -4.52
N TYR A 143 24.39 10.59 -4.55
CA TYR A 143 23.74 10.05 -5.73
C TYR A 143 22.21 10.11 -5.61
N LYS A 144 21.53 10.49 -6.70
CA LYS A 144 20.06 10.44 -6.80
C LYS A 144 19.63 10.00 -8.20
N PRO A 145 18.92 8.85 -8.34
CA PRO A 145 18.27 8.51 -9.60
C PRO A 145 17.04 9.40 -9.85
N LEU A 146 16.79 9.70 -11.12
CA LEU A 146 15.62 10.47 -11.59
C LEU A 146 14.53 9.57 -12.19
N LEU A 147 14.80 8.26 -12.31
CA LEU A 147 13.81 7.26 -12.75
C LEU A 147 12.73 7.09 -11.68
N ALA A 148 11.52 7.53 -12.00
CA ALA A 148 10.30 7.39 -11.21
C ALA A 148 9.09 7.29 -12.17
N PRO A 149 8.87 6.13 -12.82
CA PRO A 149 7.81 5.98 -13.82
C PRO A 149 6.41 6.31 -13.30
N GLU A 150 6.16 6.03 -12.01
CA GLU A 150 4.91 6.35 -11.32
C GLU A 150 4.63 7.86 -11.17
N ARG A 151 5.66 8.70 -11.36
CA ARG A 151 5.58 10.17 -11.33
C ARG A 151 5.50 10.80 -12.73
N GLN A 152 5.44 9.99 -13.78
CA GLN A 152 5.21 10.47 -15.13
C GLN A 152 3.77 10.97 -15.29
N THR A 153 3.60 12.20 -15.77
CA THR A 153 2.28 12.78 -16.10
C THR A 153 2.13 12.99 -17.61
N PRO A 154 0.91 13.24 -18.12
CA PRO A 154 0.71 13.64 -19.52
C PRO A 154 1.48 14.92 -19.89
N GLN A 155 1.78 15.79 -18.91
CA GLN A 155 2.55 17.01 -19.07
C GLN A 155 4.06 16.80 -18.95
N GLY A 156 4.50 15.56 -18.73
CA GLY A 156 5.91 15.20 -18.56
C GLY A 156 6.28 14.78 -17.13
N PRO A 157 7.58 14.74 -16.82
CA PRO A 157 8.08 14.40 -15.48
C PRO A 157 7.58 15.36 -14.40
N ALA A 158 7.10 14.82 -13.28
CA ALA A 158 6.64 15.63 -12.16
C ALA A 158 7.81 16.21 -11.35
N PRO A 159 7.76 17.49 -10.96
CA PRO A 159 8.79 18.10 -10.11
C PRO A 159 8.72 17.54 -8.68
N GLN A 160 9.88 17.32 -8.07
CA GLN A 160 10.04 16.90 -6.68
C GLN A 160 11.16 17.70 -6.02
N TRP A 161 10.85 18.36 -4.91
CA TRP A 161 11.86 18.93 -4.03
C TRP A 161 12.58 17.84 -3.25
N VAL A 162 13.90 17.79 -3.39
CA VAL A 162 14.78 16.84 -2.70
C VAL A 162 15.81 17.62 -1.91
N MET A 163 15.81 17.48 -0.59
CA MET A 163 16.88 18.02 0.25
C MET A 163 18.17 17.23 -0.02
N VAL A 164 19.21 17.91 -0.50
CA VAL A 164 20.47 17.28 -0.88
C VAL A 164 21.57 17.52 0.16
N HIS A 165 21.50 18.61 0.92
CA HIS A 165 22.48 18.93 1.94
C HIS A 165 21.87 19.63 3.16
N ARG A 166 22.43 19.36 4.34
CA ARG A 166 22.16 20.11 5.57
C ARG A 166 23.43 20.31 6.39
N ALA A 167 23.86 21.55 6.55
CA ALA A 167 24.97 21.96 7.40
C ALA A 167 24.57 22.04 8.89
N PRO A 168 25.53 21.85 9.82
CA PRO A 168 25.29 22.05 11.24
C PRO A 168 25.01 23.54 11.55
N ASP A 169 25.76 24.43 10.93
CA ASP A 169 25.74 25.88 11.13
C ASP A 169 25.38 26.62 9.84
N GLU A 170 25.01 27.89 9.96
CA GLU A 170 24.83 28.78 8.80
C GLU A 170 26.20 29.16 8.23
N GLY A 171 26.39 29.02 6.93
CA GLY A 171 27.65 29.38 6.29
C GLY A 171 27.59 29.37 4.77
N PRO A 172 28.65 29.89 4.11
CA PRO A 172 28.82 29.76 2.68
C PRO A 172 29.23 28.32 2.32
N HIS A 173 28.64 27.80 1.26
CA HIS A 173 28.89 26.46 0.76
C HIS A 173 29.01 26.47 -0.77
N GLN A 174 29.96 25.72 -1.32
CA GLN A 174 30.12 25.52 -2.75
C GLN A 174 29.44 24.23 -3.18
N VAL A 175 28.65 24.29 -4.24
CA VAL A 175 27.86 23.16 -4.74
C VAL A 175 28.24 22.87 -6.17
N GLU A 176 28.39 21.59 -6.48
CA GLU A 176 28.52 21.08 -7.82
C GLU A 176 27.47 19.98 -8.03
N VAL A 177 26.73 20.11 -9.14
CA VAL A 177 25.74 19.12 -9.57
C VAL A 177 26.14 18.63 -10.96
N GLU A 178 26.38 17.33 -11.08
CA GLU A 178 26.56 16.67 -12.38
C GLU A 178 25.27 15.96 -12.77
N VAL A 179 24.83 16.17 -14.00
CA VAL A 179 23.65 15.48 -14.56
C VAL A 179 24.09 14.44 -15.57
N TRP A 180 23.57 13.23 -15.44
CA TRP A 180 23.83 12.12 -16.33
C TRP A 180 22.52 11.60 -16.93
N ARG A 181 22.48 11.47 -18.25
CA ARG A 181 21.40 10.77 -19.01
C ARG A 181 20.02 11.41 -19.02
N SER A 182 19.91 12.64 -18.52
CA SER A 182 18.64 13.34 -18.40
C SER A 182 18.47 14.49 -19.40
N TRP A 183 19.17 14.47 -20.53
CA TRP A 183 18.99 15.47 -21.59
C TRP A 183 17.58 15.41 -22.19
N GLY A 184 17.04 16.57 -22.57
CA GLY A 184 15.69 16.68 -23.13
C GLY A 184 14.57 16.56 -22.09
N GLN A 185 14.87 16.56 -20.78
CA GLN A 185 13.90 16.32 -19.70
C GLN A 185 13.82 17.44 -18.67
N ILE A 186 14.67 18.47 -18.76
CA ILE A 186 14.77 19.58 -17.80
C ILE A 186 14.95 19.04 -16.36
N PRO A 187 16.04 18.29 -16.09
CA PRO A 187 16.28 17.56 -14.84
C PRO A 187 16.26 18.42 -13.59
N VAL A 188 16.71 19.67 -13.68
CA VAL A 188 16.82 20.59 -12.55
C VAL A 188 15.97 21.82 -12.84
N ARG A 189 14.98 22.08 -11.99
CA ARG A 189 13.98 23.14 -12.16
C ARG A 189 14.11 24.29 -11.18
N GLY A 190 14.91 24.13 -10.13
CA GLY A 190 15.16 25.18 -9.15
C GLY A 190 15.98 24.70 -7.96
N VAL A 191 16.34 25.67 -7.12
CA VAL A 191 17.12 25.47 -5.91
C VAL A 191 16.44 26.20 -4.75
N ALA A 192 16.37 25.59 -3.58
CA ALA A 192 15.85 26.23 -2.37
C ALA A 192 16.91 26.19 -1.28
N VAL A 193 17.11 27.33 -0.61
CA VAL A 193 18.02 27.49 0.52
C VAL A 193 17.21 27.88 1.72
N ASP A 194 17.03 26.96 2.68
CA ASP A 194 16.15 27.16 3.85
C ASP A 194 14.73 27.67 3.53
N GLY A 195 14.31 27.59 2.26
CA GLY A 195 13.04 28.14 1.76
C GLY A 195 11.93 27.11 1.60
N LEU A 196 12.21 25.83 1.90
CA LEU A 196 11.16 24.81 1.90
C LEU A 196 10.36 24.87 3.21
N PRO A 197 9.05 24.64 3.14
CA PRO A 197 8.24 24.52 4.35
C PRO A 197 8.77 23.38 5.23
N PRO A 198 8.59 23.48 6.55
CA PRO A 198 8.95 22.39 7.45
C PRO A 198 8.30 21.09 6.99
N GLN A 199 9.02 19.96 7.13
CA GLN A 199 8.44 18.68 6.79
C GLN A 199 7.16 18.47 7.61
N PRO A 200 6.06 18.00 6.97
CA PRO A 200 4.85 17.72 7.70
C PRO A 200 5.12 16.68 8.78
N LEU A 201 4.39 16.77 9.90
CA LEU A 201 4.50 15.75 10.94
C LEU A 201 4.21 14.36 10.34
N PRO A 202 4.92 13.32 10.80
CA PRO A 202 4.72 11.99 10.27
C PRO A 202 3.29 11.52 10.53
N LEU A 203 2.66 10.84 9.55
CA LEU A 203 1.30 10.32 9.70
C LEU A 203 1.23 9.07 10.58
N TRP A 204 2.31 8.28 10.59
CA TRP A 204 2.32 6.95 11.18
C TRP A 204 1.95 6.90 12.67
N PRO A 205 2.28 7.88 13.55
CA PRO A 205 1.88 7.81 14.95
C PRO A 205 0.35 7.90 15.09
N GLY A 206 -0.29 8.83 14.38
CA GLY A 206 -1.74 8.94 14.33
C GLY A 206 -2.40 7.67 13.80
N VAL A 207 -1.86 7.08 12.73
CA VAL A 207 -2.37 5.82 12.18
C VAL A 207 -2.20 4.65 13.15
N ALA A 208 -1.05 4.53 13.81
CA ALA A 208 -0.80 3.47 14.79
C ALA A 208 -1.78 3.56 15.97
N LEU A 209 -2.00 4.78 16.50
CA LEU A 209 -2.99 5.04 17.54
C LEU A 209 -4.42 4.73 17.07
N ALA A 210 -4.75 5.12 15.84
CA ALA A 210 -6.07 4.86 15.26
C ALA A 210 -6.34 3.35 15.10
N LEU A 211 -5.37 2.60 14.58
CA LEU A 211 -5.47 1.15 14.42
C LEU A 211 -5.57 0.45 15.77
N LEU A 212 -4.73 0.81 16.74
CA LEU A 212 -4.79 0.23 18.08
C LEU A 212 -6.13 0.54 18.75
N GLY A 213 -6.61 1.79 18.65
CA GLY A 213 -7.92 2.19 19.15
C GLY A 213 -9.05 1.38 18.52
N ALA A 214 -9.05 1.23 17.20
CA ALA A 214 -10.03 0.44 16.47
C ALA A 214 -10.02 -1.04 16.90
N ILE A 215 -8.84 -1.65 17.07
CA ILE A 215 -8.71 -3.03 17.54
C ILE A 215 -9.29 -3.19 18.95
N LEU A 216 -9.00 -2.27 19.87
CA LEU A 216 -9.57 -2.31 21.23
C LEU A 216 -11.09 -2.19 21.20
N LEU A 217 -11.65 -1.35 20.32
CA LEU A 217 -13.10 -1.26 20.13
C LEU A 217 -13.71 -2.52 19.53
N ILE A 218 -13.05 -3.14 18.55
CA ILE A 218 -13.49 -4.42 17.96
C ILE A 218 -13.48 -5.51 19.03
N VAL A 219 -12.42 -5.60 19.84
CA VAL A 219 -12.33 -6.60 20.93
C VAL A 219 -13.37 -6.33 22.00
N ALA A 220 -13.55 -5.08 22.43
CA ALA A 220 -14.55 -4.69 23.43
C ALA A 220 -15.99 -4.93 22.94
N GLY A 221 -16.24 -4.65 21.66
CA GLY A 221 -17.54 -4.79 20.99
C GLY A 221 -17.75 -6.14 20.34
N TRP A 222 -16.81 -7.08 20.43
CA TRP A 222 -16.83 -8.33 19.67
C TRP A 222 -18.13 -9.11 19.87
N GLN A 223 -18.60 -9.21 21.11
CA GLN A 223 -19.85 -9.88 21.40
C GLN A 223 -21.03 -9.21 20.71
N TRP A 224 -21.10 -7.88 20.72
CA TRP A 224 -22.16 -7.13 20.05
C TRP A 224 -22.07 -7.26 18.51
N LEU A 225 -20.86 -7.20 17.95
CA LEU A 225 -20.60 -7.43 16.53
C LEU A 225 -21.02 -8.84 16.09
N VAL A 226 -20.68 -9.85 16.88
CA VAL A 226 -21.11 -11.24 16.65
C VAL A 226 -22.64 -11.34 16.68
N HIS A 227 -23.31 -10.70 17.65
CA HIS A 227 -24.78 -10.72 17.70
C HIS A 227 -25.41 -10.04 16.48
N ILE A 228 -24.88 -8.89 16.04
CA ILE A 228 -25.33 -8.20 14.83
C ILE A 228 -25.08 -9.06 13.60
N ALA A 229 -23.87 -9.60 13.44
CA ALA A 229 -23.51 -10.45 12.32
C ALA A 229 -24.43 -11.66 12.23
N HIS A 230 -24.71 -12.33 13.35
CA HIS A 230 -25.67 -13.44 13.37
C HIS A 230 -27.10 -13.01 13.04
N GLY A 231 -27.52 -11.79 13.40
CA GLY A 231 -28.80 -11.23 13.02
C GLY A 231 -28.87 -10.94 11.51
N LEU A 232 -27.82 -10.33 10.97
CA LEU A 232 -27.71 -9.92 9.57
C LEU A 232 -27.56 -11.13 8.65
N LEU A 233 -26.76 -12.12 9.05
CA LEU A 233 -26.67 -13.42 8.38
C LEU A 233 -28.00 -14.16 8.41
N ARG A 234 -28.78 -14.10 9.50
CA ARG A 234 -30.13 -14.67 9.54
C ARG A 234 -31.09 -13.95 8.58
N VAL A 235 -30.98 -12.64 8.42
CA VAL A 235 -31.78 -11.88 7.45
C VAL A 235 -31.35 -12.22 6.03
N MET A 236 -30.04 -12.24 5.74
CA MET A 236 -29.49 -12.63 4.44
C MET A 236 -29.86 -14.07 4.08
N ALA A 237 -29.77 -15.02 5.02
CA ALA A 237 -30.19 -16.40 4.83
C ALA A 237 -31.69 -16.53 4.55
N ARG A 238 -32.53 -15.59 5.03
CA ARG A 238 -33.97 -15.54 4.68
C ARG A 238 -34.23 -14.92 3.32
N LEU A 239 -33.36 -14.00 2.87
CA LEU A 239 -33.49 -13.30 1.59
C LEU A 239 -32.88 -14.08 0.43
N ILE A 240 -31.87 -14.90 0.70
CA ILE A 240 -31.35 -15.90 -0.23
C ILE A 240 -32.34 -17.07 -0.17
N PRO A 241 -33.17 -17.31 -1.19
CA PRO A 241 -34.16 -18.37 -1.13
C PRO A 241 -33.46 -19.71 -0.86
N ASP A 242 -34.04 -20.52 0.05
CA ASP A 242 -33.62 -21.89 0.39
C ASP A 242 -33.43 -22.80 -0.86
N PHE A 243 -33.92 -22.35 -2.00
CA PHE A 243 -33.79 -22.98 -3.30
C PHE A 243 -32.33 -23.17 -3.76
N ALA A 244 -31.44 -22.19 -3.55
CA ALA A 244 -30.08 -22.25 -4.08
C ALA A 244 -29.23 -23.39 -3.49
N PRO A 245 -29.10 -23.54 -2.15
CA PRO A 245 -28.31 -24.64 -1.58
C PRO A 245 -28.94 -26.02 -1.82
N ALA A 246 -30.27 -26.13 -1.87
CA ALA A 246 -30.95 -27.39 -2.17
C ALA A 246 -30.79 -27.82 -3.63
N LEU A 247 -30.81 -26.86 -4.57
CA LEU A 247 -30.54 -27.10 -5.98
C LEU A 247 -29.07 -27.48 -6.19
N LEU A 248 -28.14 -26.73 -5.59
CA LEU A 248 -26.70 -26.98 -5.67
C LEU A 248 -26.32 -28.36 -5.09
N ALA A 249 -26.99 -28.80 -4.02
CA ALA A 249 -26.75 -30.12 -3.41
C ALA A 249 -27.24 -31.30 -4.27
N ARG A 250 -28.09 -31.06 -5.28
CA ARG A 250 -28.59 -32.10 -6.20
C ARG A 250 -27.75 -32.23 -7.47
N LEU A 251 -26.74 -31.37 -7.65
CA LEU A 251 -25.90 -31.40 -8.83
C LEU A 251 -24.90 -32.58 -8.72
N PRO A 252 -24.62 -33.28 -9.83
CA PRO A 252 -23.67 -34.38 -9.84
C PRO A 252 -22.25 -33.87 -9.54
N ASP A 253 -21.46 -34.67 -8.82
CA ASP A 253 -20.10 -34.31 -8.39
C ASP A 253 -19.18 -33.88 -9.53
N GLY A 254 -19.39 -34.42 -10.74
CA GLY A 254 -18.62 -34.07 -11.95
C GLY A 254 -18.90 -32.67 -12.49
N LEU A 255 -20.04 -32.05 -12.16
CA LEU A 255 -20.40 -30.73 -12.68
C LEU A 255 -19.44 -29.64 -12.18
N GLY A 256 -18.95 -29.75 -10.95
CA GLY A 256 -17.99 -28.79 -10.40
C GLY A 256 -16.72 -28.68 -11.26
N PHE A 257 -16.16 -29.82 -11.70
CA PHE A 257 -14.98 -29.83 -12.57
C PHE A 257 -15.28 -29.27 -13.96
N LEU A 258 -16.48 -29.53 -14.50
CA LEU A 258 -16.90 -28.94 -15.78
C LEU A 258 -17.02 -27.42 -15.67
N LEU A 259 -17.59 -26.91 -14.59
CA LEU A 259 -17.68 -25.47 -14.31
C LEU A 259 -16.31 -24.83 -14.16
N VAL A 260 -15.36 -25.50 -13.50
CA VAL A 260 -13.97 -25.03 -13.42
C VAL A 260 -13.32 -24.98 -14.79
N GLY A 261 -13.40 -26.06 -15.58
CA GLY A 261 -12.80 -26.11 -16.92
C GLY A 261 -13.37 -25.04 -17.84
N LEU A 262 -14.70 -24.90 -17.88
CA LEU A 262 -15.37 -23.86 -18.67
C LEU A 262 -15.06 -22.45 -18.16
N GLY A 263 -15.04 -22.26 -16.84
CA GLY A 263 -14.70 -20.99 -16.20
C GLY A 263 -13.28 -20.53 -16.55
N LEU A 264 -12.29 -21.42 -16.42
CA LEU A 264 -10.90 -21.16 -16.80
C LEU A 264 -10.77 -20.86 -18.30
N ALA A 265 -11.46 -21.62 -19.16
CA ALA A 265 -11.44 -21.39 -20.61
C ALA A 265 -12.01 -20.00 -20.97
N LEU A 266 -13.09 -19.57 -20.33
CA LEU A 266 -13.69 -18.26 -20.53
C LEU A 266 -12.81 -17.13 -19.99
N VAL A 267 -12.19 -17.30 -18.81
CA VAL A 267 -11.21 -16.33 -18.28
C VAL A 267 -10.05 -16.19 -19.26
N ALA A 268 -9.47 -17.29 -19.74
CA ALA A 268 -8.37 -17.27 -20.71
C ALA A 268 -8.78 -16.61 -22.04
N ALA A 269 -9.96 -16.94 -22.57
CA ALA A 269 -10.49 -16.30 -23.77
C ALA A 269 -10.74 -14.80 -23.57
N GLY A 270 -11.25 -14.40 -22.40
CA GLY A 270 -11.46 -13.01 -22.03
C GLY A 270 -10.15 -12.23 -21.92
N VAL A 271 -9.12 -12.80 -21.31
CA VAL A 271 -7.78 -12.19 -21.28
C VAL A 271 -7.21 -12.05 -22.69
N TYR A 272 -7.25 -13.12 -23.50
CA TYR A 272 -6.75 -13.10 -24.88
C TYR A 272 -7.46 -12.06 -25.76
N ALA A 273 -8.79 -11.97 -25.65
CA ALA A 273 -9.60 -11.02 -26.41
C ALA A 273 -9.70 -9.63 -25.75
N SER A 274 -9.06 -9.41 -24.59
CA SER A 274 -9.26 -8.21 -23.75
C SER A 274 -10.74 -7.91 -23.48
N SER A 275 -11.55 -8.96 -23.30
CA SER A 275 -13.00 -8.90 -23.12
C SER A 275 -13.40 -9.15 -21.67
N TRP A 276 -13.83 -8.09 -21.00
CA TRP A 276 -14.26 -8.16 -19.60
C TRP A 276 -15.50 -9.06 -19.39
N LEU A 277 -16.43 -9.07 -20.35
CA LEU A 277 -17.65 -9.90 -20.27
C LEU A 277 -17.32 -11.40 -20.19
N LEU A 278 -16.37 -11.86 -21.01
CA LEU A 278 -15.96 -13.27 -21.01
C LEU A 278 -15.23 -13.62 -19.70
N THR A 279 -14.37 -12.71 -19.22
CA THR A 279 -13.66 -12.88 -17.96
C THR A 279 -14.61 -12.94 -16.77
N ASP A 280 -15.58 -12.02 -16.68
CA ASP A 280 -16.58 -11.99 -15.61
C ASP A 280 -17.46 -13.24 -15.62
N LEU A 281 -17.90 -13.69 -16.80
CA LEU A 281 -18.65 -14.93 -16.93
C LEU A 281 -17.83 -16.13 -16.46
N GLY A 282 -16.55 -16.18 -16.83
CA GLY A 282 -15.63 -17.22 -16.36
C GLY A 282 -15.46 -17.21 -14.84
N LEU A 283 -15.26 -16.04 -14.23
CA LEU A 283 -15.17 -15.88 -12.77
C LEU A 283 -16.47 -16.24 -12.06
N ALA A 284 -17.63 -15.91 -12.63
CA ALA A 284 -18.93 -16.30 -12.09
C ALA A 284 -19.08 -17.83 -12.05
N LEU A 285 -18.68 -18.54 -13.11
CA LEU A 285 -18.68 -20.00 -13.13
C LEU A 285 -17.73 -20.59 -12.09
N LEU A 286 -16.53 -20.01 -11.95
CA LEU A 286 -15.58 -20.40 -10.90
C LEU A 286 -16.15 -20.16 -9.51
N ALA A 287 -16.87 -19.05 -9.30
CA ALA A 287 -17.50 -18.74 -8.02
C ALA A 287 -18.61 -19.76 -7.71
N VAL A 288 -19.42 -20.15 -8.69
CA VAL A 288 -20.41 -21.23 -8.53
C VAL A 288 -19.73 -22.56 -8.20
N ALA A 289 -18.64 -22.91 -8.88
CA ALA A 289 -17.84 -24.09 -8.54
C ALA A 289 -17.27 -24.00 -7.11
N GLY A 290 -16.80 -22.83 -6.69
CA GLY A 290 -16.34 -22.56 -5.33
C GLY A 290 -17.43 -22.68 -4.28
N LEU A 291 -18.65 -22.23 -4.57
CA LEU A 291 -19.83 -22.44 -3.71
C LEU A 291 -20.19 -23.92 -3.57
N LEU A 292 -19.98 -24.73 -4.61
CA LEU A 292 -20.14 -26.18 -4.54
C LEU A 292 -19.04 -26.82 -3.69
N ARG A 293 -17.79 -26.43 -3.93
CA ARG A 293 -16.58 -26.98 -3.30
C ARG A 293 -15.51 -25.90 -3.24
N LEU A 294 -15.17 -25.42 -2.05
CA LEU A 294 -14.22 -24.32 -1.89
C LEU A 294 -12.83 -24.69 -2.44
N GLU A 295 -12.48 -25.99 -2.41
CA GLU A 295 -11.23 -26.52 -2.94
C GLU A 295 -11.10 -26.30 -4.46
N LEU A 296 -12.21 -26.23 -5.19
CA LEU A 296 -12.20 -25.95 -6.62
C LEU A 296 -11.81 -24.50 -6.90
N TRP A 297 -12.27 -23.55 -6.08
CA TRP A 297 -11.85 -22.15 -6.18
C TRP A 297 -10.37 -22.01 -5.82
N THR A 298 -9.95 -22.60 -4.70
CA THR A 298 -8.54 -22.57 -4.28
C THR A 298 -7.64 -23.25 -5.31
N GLY A 299 -8.08 -24.37 -5.90
CA GLY A 299 -7.39 -25.04 -7.00
C GLY A 299 -7.26 -24.17 -8.26
N ALA A 300 -8.33 -23.47 -8.64
CA ALA A 300 -8.30 -22.52 -9.75
C ALA A 300 -7.37 -21.32 -9.48
N LEU A 301 -7.38 -20.80 -8.24
CA LEU A 301 -6.44 -19.76 -7.81
C LEU A 301 -4.99 -20.24 -7.92
N LEU A 302 -4.67 -21.42 -7.38
CA LEU A 302 -3.33 -22.02 -7.45
C LEU A 302 -2.88 -22.23 -8.90
N PHE A 303 -3.79 -22.71 -9.76
CA PHE A 303 -3.53 -22.86 -11.19
C PHE A 303 -3.28 -21.50 -11.88
N GLY A 304 -3.96 -20.45 -11.44
CA GLY A 304 -3.81 -19.09 -11.97
C GLY A 304 -2.54 -18.36 -11.52
N LEU A 305 -1.90 -18.78 -10.42
CA LEU A 305 -0.75 -18.09 -9.84
C LEU A 305 0.41 -17.83 -10.81
N PRO A 306 0.84 -18.77 -11.68
CA PRO A 306 1.89 -18.51 -12.67
C PRO A 306 1.57 -17.35 -13.64
N PHE A 307 0.30 -16.97 -13.75
CA PHE A 307 -0.19 -15.91 -14.64
C PHE A 307 -0.46 -14.58 -13.92
N TYR A 308 0.02 -14.39 -12.68
CA TYR A 308 -0.24 -13.18 -11.88
C TYR A 308 0.20 -11.85 -12.54
N LEU A 309 1.13 -11.91 -13.50
CA LEU A 309 1.57 -10.75 -14.29
C LEU A 309 0.56 -10.30 -15.36
N HIS A 310 -0.47 -11.11 -15.62
CA HIS A 310 -1.54 -10.80 -16.56
C HIS A 310 -2.80 -10.37 -15.80
N PRO A 311 -3.07 -9.06 -15.65
CA PRO A 311 -4.24 -8.61 -14.92
C PRO A 311 -5.52 -8.97 -15.69
N LEU A 312 -6.58 -9.32 -14.96
CA LEU A 312 -7.85 -9.76 -15.52
C LEU A 312 -8.71 -8.54 -15.88
N PRO A 313 -9.20 -8.41 -17.13
CA PRO A 313 -10.12 -7.34 -17.50
C PRO A 313 -11.47 -7.61 -16.84
N LEU A 314 -11.90 -6.77 -15.91
CA LEU A 314 -13.18 -6.94 -15.20
C LEU A 314 -14.18 -5.83 -15.50
N LEU A 315 -13.69 -4.63 -15.80
CA LEU A 315 -14.54 -3.50 -16.16
C LEU A 315 -13.95 -2.82 -17.40
N PRO A 316 -14.74 -2.05 -18.15
CA PRO A 316 -14.25 -1.28 -19.29
C PRO A 316 -13.02 -0.43 -18.90
N GLY A 317 -11.86 -0.76 -19.49
CA GLY A 317 -10.60 -0.06 -19.23
C GLY A 317 -9.97 -0.29 -17.85
N ARG A 318 -10.46 -1.26 -17.06
CA ARG A 318 -9.88 -1.60 -15.74
C ARG A 318 -9.55 -3.08 -15.68
N ALA A 319 -8.37 -3.37 -15.16
CA ALA A 319 -7.94 -4.72 -14.87
C ALA A 319 -7.58 -4.86 -13.38
N LEU A 320 -7.86 -6.01 -12.79
CA LEU A 320 -7.47 -6.34 -11.42
C LEU A 320 -6.46 -7.49 -11.42
N ASN A 321 -5.63 -7.54 -10.39
CA ASN A 321 -4.66 -8.60 -10.24
C ASN A 321 -5.38 -9.93 -9.96
N LEU A 322 -4.99 -11.00 -10.66
CA LEU A 322 -5.53 -12.35 -10.48
C LEU A 322 -5.46 -12.80 -9.01
N VAL A 323 -4.36 -12.49 -8.31
CA VAL A 323 -4.16 -12.85 -6.91
C VAL A 323 -5.20 -12.17 -6.02
N GLU A 324 -5.49 -10.89 -6.26
CA GLU A 324 -6.47 -10.13 -5.48
C GLU A 324 -7.88 -10.72 -5.67
N ILE A 325 -8.26 -10.99 -6.92
CA ILE A 325 -9.57 -11.60 -7.23
C ILE A 325 -9.68 -12.97 -6.58
N GLY A 326 -8.67 -13.81 -6.73
CA GLY A 326 -8.65 -15.15 -6.16
C GLY A 326 -8.75 -15.15 -4.64
N VAL A 327 -7.96 -14.31 -3.97
CA VAL A 327 -7.96 -14.23 -2.50
C VAL A 327 -9.26 -13.65 -1.97
N TRP A 328 -9.71 -12.50 -2.48
CA TRP A 328 -10.94 -11.86 -1.98
C TRP A 328 -12.20 -12.62 -2.37
N GLY A 329 -12.25 -13.15 -3.59
CA GLY A 329 -13.34 -14.01 -4.03
C GLY A 329 -13.42 -15.29 -3.19
N GLY A 330 -12.28 -15.92 -2.89
CA GLY A 330 -12.22 -17.10 -2.03
C GLY A 330 -12.73 -16.81 -0.62
N LEU A 331 -12.31 -15.67 -0.03
CA LEU A 331 -12.75 -15.28 1.32
C LEU A 331 -14.24 -14.98 1.34
N ALA A 332 -14.77 -14.31 0.30
CA ALA A 332 -16.20 -14.08 0.18
C ALA A 332 -16.99 -15.39 0.08
N LEU A 333 -16.52 -16.35 -0.72
CA LEU A 333 -17.12 -17.68 -0.84
C LEU A 333 -17.10 -18.45 0.49
N TRP A 334 -15.97 -18.39 1.20
CA TRP A 334 -15.83 -18.98 2.54
C TRP A 334 -16.85 -18.38 3.52
N VAL A 335 -17.00 -17.06 3.56
CA VAL A 335 -18.01 -16.39 4.40
C VAL A 335 -19.44 -16.85 4.04
N VAL A 336 -19.76 -16.95 2.75
CA VAL A 336 -21.08 -17.41 2.30
C VAL A 336 -21.34 -18.86 2.74
N GLN A 337 -20.36 -19.76 2.61
CA GLN A 337 -20.49 -21.15 3.04
C GLN A 337 -20.61 -21.28 4.57
N ALA A 338 -19.82 -20.51 5.31
CA ALA A 338 -19.88 -20.48 6.78
C ALA A 338 -21.25 -19.97 7.27
N ALA A 339 -21.77 -18.92 6.64
CA ALA A 339 -23.09 -18.37 6.92
C ALA A 339 -24.24 -19.34 6.61
N GLY A 340 -24.10 -20.14 5.53
CA GLY A 340 -25.07 -21.14 5.11
C GLY A 340 -25.14 -22.40 5.98
N GLY A 341 -24.38 -22.46 7.08
CA GLY A 341 -24.43 -23.57 8.05
C GLY A 341 -23.80 -24.88 7.57
N ARG A 342 -23.11 -24.89 6.42
CA ARG A 342 -22.48 -26.10 5.85
C ARG A 342 -21.19 -26.54 6.54
N TRP A 343 -20.69 -25.77 7.51
CA TRP A 343 -19.51 -26.12 8.33
C TRP A 343 -19.81 -27.00 9.55
N GLN A 344 -21.05 -27.48 9.69
CA GLN A 344 -21.33 -28.60 10.57
C GLN A 344 -21.09 -29.90 9.78
N VAL A 345 -20.30 -30.82 10.35
CA VAL A 345 -20.00 -32.20 9.85
C VAL A 345 -18.72 -32.36 9.01
N ALA A 346 -17.57 -31.95 9.55
CA ALA A 346 -16.29 -32.59 9.18
C ALA A 346 -15.57 -33.23 10.39
N ASP A 347 -15.72 -32.68 11.60
CA ASP A 347 -15.22 -33.32 12.82
C ASP A 347 -16.26 -34.24 13.48
N GLY A 348 -16.48 -35.39 12.84
CA GLY A 348 -16.42 -36.68 13.55
C GLY A 348 -17.38 -37.01 14.70
N ARG A 349 -18.61 -36.48 14.79
CA ARG A 349 -19.65 -37.07 15.66
C ARG A 349 -21.00 -37.23 14.99
N ARG A 350 -21.27 -38.49 14.62
CA ARG A 350 -22.55 -39.21 14.71
C ARG A 350 -23.77 -38.28 14.81
N GLN A 351 -24.51 -38.18 13.71
CA GLN A 351 -25.96 -38.18 13.81
C GLN A 351 -26.35 -39.39 14.65
N ALA A 352 -26.71 -39.16 15.92
CA ALA A 352 -27.44 -40.13 16.69
C ALA A 352 -28.78 -40.31 16.00
N ALA A 353 -28.98 -41.47 15.38
CA ALA A 353 -30.21 -41.87 14.72
C ALA A 353 -31.38 -42.13 15.71
N ASP A 354 -31.18 -41.84 17.00
CA ASP A 354 -32.25 -41.86 18.00
C ASP A 354 -32.62 -40.42 18.34
N GLY A 355 -33.80 -40.00 17.87
CA GLY A 355 -34.37 -38.64 17.90
C GLY A 355 -34.54 -37.98 19.27
N ARG A 356 -33.46 -37.84 20.03
CA ARG A 356 -33.35 -36.95 21.18
C ARG A 356 -32.02 -36.21 21.06
N TRP A 357 -32.09 -35.04 20.42
CA TRP A 357 -31.11 -34.00 20.71
C TRP A 357 -31.22 -33.70 22.22
N PRO A 358 -30.21 -33.95 23.06
CA PRO A 358 -30.14 -33.24 24.30
C PRO A 358 -29.82 -31.81 23.91
N ILE A 359 -30.87 -31.01 23.72
CA ILE A 359 -30.76 -29.57 23.83
C ILE A 359 -30.48 -29.34 25.32
N SER A 360 -29.23 -29.58 25.72
CA SER A 360 -28.64 -28.95 26.88
C SER A 360 -28.59 -27.46 26.51
N GLN A 361 -29.74 -26.81 26.68
CA GLN A 361 -29.84 -25.39 26.93
C GLN A 361 -29.03 -25.13 28.19
N SER A 362 -27.72 -25.00 28.04
CA SER A 362 -26.96 -24.17 28.95
C SER A 362 -27.10 -22.76 28.38
N PRO A 363 -27.99 -21.90 28.92
CA PRO A 363 -28.15 -20.51 28.48
C PRO A 363 -26.93 -19.65 28.87
N ASN A 364 -25.76 -20.26 29.02
CA ASN A 364 -24.54 -19.64 29.51
C ASN A 364 -23.32 -20.11 28.69
N THR A 365 -23.51 -20.41 27.40
CA THR A 365 -22.41 -20.38 26.44
C THR A 365 -21.96 -18.93 26.31
N GLN A 366 -21.15 -18.49 27.28
CA GLN A 366 -20.11 -17.52 27.03
C GLN A 366 -19.45 -17.99 25.74
N TYR A 367 -19.67 -17.28 24.64
CA TYR A 367 -18.90 -17.48 23.42
C TYR A 367 -17.44 -17.35 23.85
N PRO A 368 -16.67 -18.45 23.96
CA PRO A 368 -15.25 -18.29 24.23
C PRO A 368 -14.75 -17.45 23.07
N ILE A 369 -14.07 -16.35 23.38
CA ILE A 369 -13.29 -15.65 22.36
C ILE A 369 -12.46 -16.78 21.73
N PRO A 370 -12.60 -17.06 20.43
CA PRO A 370 -11.85 -18.13 19.82
C PRO A 370 -10.39 -17.85 20.16
N ASN A 371 -9.73 -18.77 20.87
CA ASN A 371 -8.29 -18.70 21.03
C ASN A 371 -7.74 -18.86 19.61
N LEU A 372 -7.52 -17.72 18.95
CA LEU A 372 -6.83 -17.71 17.68
C LEU A 372 -5.50 -18.44 17.91
N PRO A 373 -5.11 -19.36 17.02
CA PRO A 373 -3.84 -20.01 17.15
C PRO A 373 -2.74 -18.92 17.17
N TYR A 374 -1.76 -19.07 18.06
CA TYR A 374 -0.66 -18.09 18.24
C TYR A 374 -0.05 -17.57 16.91
N PRO A 375 0.16 -18.40 15.87
CA PRO A 375 0.59 -17.92 14.56
C PRO A 375 -0.28 -16.84 13.94
N LEU A 376 -1.61 -16.90 14.11
CA LEU A 376 -2.53 -15.93 13.51
C LEU A 376 -2.45 -14.56 14.21
N HIS A 377 -2.17 -14.54 15.51
CA HIS A 377 -1.87 -13.29 16.22
C HIS A 377 -0.61 -12.63 15.67
N LEU A 378 0.44 -13.42 15.41
CA LEU A 378 1.69 -12.93 14.84
C LEU A 378 1.51 -12.41 13.41
N VAL A 379 0.78 -13.13 12.56
CA VAL A 379 0.43 -12.67 11.20
C VAL A 379 -0.36 -11.36 11.25
N THR A 380 -1.35 -11.26 12.13
CA THR A 380 -2.15 -10.04 12.30
C THR A 380 -1.28 -8.87 12.75
N LEU A 381 -0.38 -9.09 13.72
CA LEU A 381 0.55 -8.08 14.18
C LEU A 381 1.48 -7.60 13.05
N ILE A 382 2.05 -8.53 12.28
CA ILE A 382 2.91 -8.21 11.13
C ILE A 382 2.13 -7.40 10.09
N LEU A 383 0.90 -7.80 9.76
CA LEU A 383 0.03 -7.10 8.81
C LEU A 383 -0.18 -5.64 9.23
N LEU A 384 -0.50 -5.42 10.51
CA LEU A 384 -0.77 -4.10 11.07
C LEU A 384 0.50 -3.24 11.16
N LEU A 385 1.63 -3.80 11.60
CA LEU A 385 2.91 -3.09 11.64
C LEU A 385 3.40 -2.71 10.24
N ALA A 386 3.20 -3.60 9.26
CA ALA A 386 3.49 -3.31 7.86
C ALA A 386 2.59 -2.16 7.35
N LEU A 387 1.31 -2.14 7.72
CA LEU A 387 0.40 -1.04 7.38
C LEU A 387 0.85 0.29 7.99
N VAL A 388 1.24 0.30 9.26
CA VAL A 388 1.80 1.51 9.91
C VAL A 388 3.06 2.00 9.18
N SER A 389 3.93 1.06 8.77
CA SER A 389 5.15 1.36 8.00
C SER A 389 4.85 2.02 6.64
N VAL A 390 3.73 1.71 5.99
CA VAL A 390 3.28 2.40 4.76
C VAL A 390 3.14 3.90 5.00
N PHE A 391 2.57 4.30 6.12
CA PHE A 391 2.37 5.72 6.45
C PHE A 391 3.65 6.42 6.94
N ALA A 392 4.70 5.66 7.26
CA ALA A 392 6.04 6.17 7.53
C ALA A 392 6.89 6.29 6.25
N ALA A 393 6.51 5.62 5.15
CA ALA A 393 7.26 5.63 3.91
C ALA A 393 7.22 7.00 3.21
N GLN A 394 8.33 7.35 2.54
CA GLN A 394 8.41 8.54 1.69
C GLN A 394 7.54 8.38 0.44
N GLU A 395 7.58 7.20 -0.19
CA GLU A 395 6.77 6.86 -1.36
C GLU A 395 5.55 6.02 -0.94
N ARG A 396 4.56 6.68 -0.33
CA ARG A 396 3.40 6.02 0.30
C ARG A 396 2.57 5.20 -0.67
N ASP A 397 2.36 5.67 -1.89
CA ASP A 397 1.55 4.97 -2.89
C ASP A 397 2.17 3.64 -3.30
N VAL A 398 3.50 3.65 -3.51
CA VAL A 398 4.28 2.43 -3.76
C VAL A 398 4.21 1.52 -2.55
N ALA A 399 4.49 2.04 -1.35
CA ALA A 399 4.45 1.26 -0.12
C ALA A 399 3.07 0.63 0.13
N LEU A 400 1.97 1.33 -0.16
CA LEU A 400 0.61 0.81 -0.02
C LEU A 400 0.33 -0.31 -1.02
N ARG A 401 0.80 -0.16 -2.27
CA ARG A 401 0.72 -1.21 -3.29
C ARG A 401 1.48 -2.46 -2.85
N GLU A 402 2.70 -2.30 -2.35
CA GLU A 402 3.52 -3.41 -1.85
C GLU A 402 2.89 -4.05 -0.61
N TRP A 403 2.36 -3.25 0.33
CA TRP A 403 1.65 -3.78 1.49
C TRP A 403 0.44 -4.63 1.10
N ARG A 404 -0.39 -4.14 0.18
CA ARG A 404 -1.58 -4.84 -0.30
C ARG A 404 -1.20 -6.17 -0.96
N THR A 405 -0.14 -6.18 -1.75
CA THR A 405 0.28 -7.35 -2.54
C THR A 405 1.04 -8.37 -1.69
N LEU A 406 1.99 -7.94 -0.86
CA LEU A 406 2.89 -8.83 -0.14
C LEU A 406 2.33 -9.28 1.22
N PHE A 407 1.60 -8.41 1.91
CA PHE A 407 1.13 -8.70 3.26
C PHE A 407 -0.35 -9.05 3.26
N LEU A 408 -1.21 -8.18 2.71
CA LEU A 408 -2.65 -8.38 2.78
C LEU A 408 -3.11 -9.57 1.93
N ALA A 409 -2.65 -9.67 0.68
CA ALA A 409 -3.00 -10.81 -0.17
C ALA A 409 -2.40 -12.12 0.37
N ALA A 410 -1.18 -12.11 0.90
CA ALA A 410 -0.57 -13.30 1.50
C ALA A 410 -1.31 -13.76 2.77
N ALA A 411 -1.73 -12.82 3.63
CA ALA A 411 -2.56 -13.14 4.80
C ALA A 411 -3.93 -13.70 4.39
N GLY A 412 -4.57 -13.12 3.38
CA GLY A 412 -5.81 -13.65 2.84
C GLY A 412 -5.64 -15.04 2.22
N PHE A 413 -4.53 -15.28 1.51
CA PHE A 413 -4.19 -16.58 0.97
C PHE A 413 -3.97 -17.63 2.06
N ALA A 414 -3.26 -17.26 3.14
CA ALA A 414 -3.05 -18.13 4.30
C ALA A 414 -4.33 -18.44 5.08
N LEU A 415 -5.37 -17.61 4.98
CA LEU A 415 -6.70 -17.89 5.54
C LEU A 415 -7.55 -18.82 4.67
N LEU A 416 -7.22 -18.95 3.38
CA LEU A 416 -7.94 -19.82 2.44
C LEU A 416 -7.39 -21.24 2.36
N LEU A 417 -6.12 -21.42 2.71
CA LEU A 417 -5.47 -22.72 2.87
C LEU A 417 -5.72 -23.27 4.27
#